data_AF-A0A978U6A7-F1
#
_entry.id   AF-A0A978U6A7-F1
#
_cell.length_a   1.000
_cell.length_b   1.000
_cell.length_c   1.000
_cell.angle_alpha   90.00
_cell.angle_beta   90.00
_cell.angle_gamma   90.00
#
_symmetry.space_group_name_H-M   'P 1'
#
loop_
_entity.id
_entity.type
_entity.pdbx_description
1 polymer ?
#
loop_
_entity_poly.entity_id
_entity_poly.type
_entity_poly.pdbx_seq_one_letter_code
_entity_poly.pdbx_strand_id
1 'polypeptide(L)'
;MRDALRRVSHPRHPLHFLVVRRRLPNGQVTYDWRKTTRITASGRRQTGRYDYQGHETGPIVQVGHQGAFAAGVPERLMLEDAGLNQQSGQTIESRGAYSFKDAVLIGGVPVDVASAQQWERLGLLRRGIVARSPRIPAPLP
;
A
#
# COMPACT_ATOMS: atom_id res chain seq x y z
N MET A 1 -10.77 0.05 -5.83
CA MET A 1 -9.52 0.83 -5.62
C MET A 1 -9.54 2.25 -6.21
N ARG A 2 -10.28 2.52 -7.30
CA ARG A 2 -10.42 3.89 -7.83
C ARG A 2 -11.01 4.87 -6.81
N ASP A 3 -11.96 4.42 -5.98
CA ASP A 3 -12.53 5.27 -4.92
C ASP A 3 -11.51 5.63 -3.83
N ALA A 4 -10.67 4.68 -3.43
CA ALA A 4 -9.57 4.96 -2.49
C ALA A 4 -8.60 5.98 -3.09
N LEU A 5 -8.22 5.82 -4.36
CA LEU A 5 -7.37 6.80 -5.06
C LEU A 5 -8.04 8.18 -5.07
N ARG A 6 -9.33 8.27 -5.41
CA ARG A 6 -10.08 9.53 -5.40
C ARG A 6 -10.04 10.21 -4.02
N ARG A 7 -10.26 9.45 -2.94
CA ARG A 7 -10.23 9.96 -1.56
C ARG A 7 -8.84 10.44 -1.16
N VAL A 8 -7.82 9.61 -1.40
CA VAL A 8 -6.42 9.89 -1.02
C VAL A 8 -5.83 11.03 -1.83
N SER A 9 -6.34 11.29 -3.03
CA SER A 9 -5.93 12.41 -3.88
C SER A 9 -6.25 13.79 -3.28
N HIS A 10 -7.13 13.87 -2.28
CA HIS A 10 -7.39 15.12 -1.58
C HIS A 10 -6.18 15.55 -0.73
N PRO A 11 -5.62 16.77 -0.86
CA PRO A 11 -4.39 17.18 -0.17
C PRO A 11 -4.44 17.10 1.36
N ARG A 12 -5.64 17.22 1.95
CA ARG A 12 -5.84 17.09 3.40
C ARG A 12 -6.03 15.64 3.87
N HIS A 13 -6.06 14.67 2.96
CA HIS A 13 -6.21 13.28 3.33
C HIS A 13 -4.94 12.80 4.06
N PRO A 14 -5.03 12.09 5.19
CA PRO A 14 -3.84 11.65 5.94
C PRO A 14 -2.86 10.80 5.13
N LEU A 15 -3.36 10.09 4.12
CA LEU A 15 -2.60 9.24 3.22
C LEU A 15 -2.14 9.93 1.92
N HIS A 16 -2.29 11.25 1.78
CA HIS A 16 -1.98 11.94 0.52
C HIS A 16 -0.53 11.73 0.06
N PHE A 17 0.39 11.47 0.98
CA PHE A 17 1.79 11.17 0.68
C PHE A 17 1.99 9.90 -0.17
N LEU A 18 0.98 9.03 -0.27
CA LEU A 18 0.97 7.81 -1.07
C LEU A 18 0.67 8.04 -2.57
N VAL A 19 0.27 9.24 -2.97
CA VAL A 19 -0.04 9.57 -4.36
C VAL A 19 0.95 10.57 -4.94
N VAL A 20 1.04 10.58 -6.26
CA VAL A 20 1.81 11.54 -7.04
C VAL A 20 0.89 12.29 -7.99
N ARG A 21 1.05 13.61 -8.03
CA ARG A 21 0.35 14.47 -8.99
C ARG A 21 0.96 14.25 -10.38
N ARG A 22 0.11 14.06 -11.38
CA ARG A 22 0.51 13.97 -12.80
C ARG A 22 -0.21 15.02 -13.62
N ARG A 23 0.49 15.61 -14.58
CA ARG A 23 -0.10 16.51 -15.58
C ARG A 23 -0.17 15.76 -16.91
N LEU A 24 -1.36 15.64 -17.46
CA LEU A 24 -1.60 15.04 -18.77
C LEU A 24 -1.23 16.02 -19.89
N PRO A 25 -0.97 15.55 -21.12
CA PRO A 25 -0.62 16.40 -22.25
C PRO A 25 -1.68 17.48 -22.57
N ASN A 26 -2.95 17.21 -22.28
CA ASN A 26 -4.05 18.16 -22.41
C ASN A 26 -4.11 19.20 -21.27
N GLY A 27 -3.10 19.25 -20.39
CA GLY A 27 -3.02 20.18 -19.27
C GLY A 27 -3.77 19.75 -18.00
N GLN A 28 -4.60 18.70 -18.08
CA GLN A 28 -5.38 18.20 -16.94
C GLN A 28 -4.47 17.62 -15.85
N VAL A 29 -4.82 17.90 -14.59
CA VAL A 29 -4.15 17.31 -13.42
C VAL A 29 -4.89 16.05 -13.00
N THR A 30 -4.15 14.96 -12.86
CA THR A 30 -4.61 13.70 -12.27
C THR A 30 -3.68 13.27 -11.13
N TYR A 31 -4.08 12.23 -10.41
CA TYR A 31 -3.27 11.62 -9.36
C TYR A 31 -3.15 10.13 -9.64
N ASP A 32 -1.96 9.60 -9.40
CA ASP A 32 -1.69 8.17 -9.45
C ASP A 32 -1.07 7.72 -8.14
N TRP A 33 -1.21 6.44 -7.81
CA TRP A 33 -0.43 5.84 -6.72
C TRP A 33 1.07 6.01 -7.00
N ARG A 34 1.84 6.29 -5.93
CA ARG A 34 3.29 6.28 -6.01
C ARG A 34 3.77 4.87 -6.38
N LYS A 35 4.55 4.77 -7.45
CA LYS A 35 5.09 3.54 -8.05
C LYS A 35 6.51 3.82 -8.47
N THR A 36 7.38 2.83 -8.35
CA THR A 36 8.77 2.94 -8.76
C THR A 36 9.03 2.41 -10.16
N THR A 37 10.05 2.98 -10.80
CA THR A 37 10.55 2.54 -12.09
C THR A 37 12.02 2.17 -11.94
N ARG A 38 12.36 0.89 -12.19
CA ARG A 38 13.74 0.45 -12.28
C ARG A 38 14.11 0.06 -13.71
N ILE A 39 15.36 0.26 -14.09
CA ILE A 39 15.93 -0.33 -15.30
C ILE A 39 16.67 -1.58 -14.86
N THR A 40 16.32 -2.74 -15.43
CA THR A 40 17.01 -4.00 -15.12
C THR A 40 18.42 -3.99 -15.70
N ALA A 41 19.30 -4.88 -15.23
CA ALA A 41 20.64 -5.06 -15.80
C ALA A 41 20.63 -5.35 -17.32
N SER A 42 19.52 -5.87 -17.85
CA SER A 42 19.27 -6.09 -19.27
C SER A 42 18.76 -4.85 -20.04
N GLY A 43 18.74 -3.67 -19.42
CA GLY A 43 18.27 -2.41 -20.03
C GLY A 43 16.75 -2.28 -20.14
N ARG A 44 15.97 -3.27 -19.68
CA ARG A 44 14.51 -3.25 -19.77
C ARG A 44 13.93 -2.37 -18.67
N ARG A 45 13.14 -1.37 -19.06
CA ARG A 45 12.39 -0.54 -18.11
C ARG A 45 11.26 -1.36 -17.50
N GLN A 46 11.33 -1.60 -16.20
CA GLN A 46 10.22 -2.17 -15.41
C GLN A 46 9.62 -1.05 -14.56
N THR A 47 8.41 -0.62 -14.94
CA THR A 47 7.57 0.23 -14.09
C THR A 47 6.78 -0.71 -13.18
N GLY A 48 7.04 -0.70 -11.88
CA GLY A 48 6.54 -1.74 -10.99
C GLY A 48 6.73 -1.47 -9.51
N ARG A 49 6.56 -2.53 -8.72
CA ARG A 49 6.49 -2.54 -7.25
C ARG A 49 7.86 -2.55 -6.56
N TYR A 50 8.94 -2.22 -7.27
CA TYR A 50 10.30 -2.61 -6.89
C TYR A 50 11.30 -1.46 -6.88
N ASP A 51 11.65 -1.02 -5.68
CA ASP A 51 12.91 -0.34 -5.45
C ASP A 51 13.61 -1.00 -4.28
N TYR A 52 14.38 -2.03 -4.60
CA TYR A 52 15.30 -2.68 -3.66
C TYR A 52 16.64 -1.93 -3.61
N GLN A 53 16.81 -0.83 -4.37
CA GLN A 53 18.08 -0.15 -4.62
C GLN A 53 18.09 1.35 -4.27
N GLY A 54 17.02 1.90 -3.71
CA GLY A 54 17.00 3.23 -3.07
C GLY A 54 16.96 4.42 -4.04
N HIS A 55 16.44 4.26 -5.25
CA HIS A 55 16.29 5.32 -6.24
C HIS A 55 14.99 6.14 -6.15
N GLU A 56 13.95 5.65 -5.45
CA GLU A 56 12.72 6.39 -5.18
C GLU A 56 12.56 6.75 -3.69
N THR A 57 12.51 8.06 -3.44
CA THR A 57 12.34 8.63 -2.10
C THR A 57 10.86 8.67 -1.71
N GLY A 58 10.26 7.52 -1.42
CA GLY A 58 8.93 7.47 -0.80
C GLY A 58 8.28 6.10 -0.71
N PRO A 59 7.17 5.99 0.05
CA PRO A 59 6.47 4.73 0.23
C PRO A 59 5.82 4.30 -1.08
N ILE A 60 6.09 3.06 -1.48
CA ILE A 60 5.45 2.44 -2.63
C ILE A 60 4.22 1.69 -2.11
N VAL A 61 3.08 1.92 -2.73
CA VAL A 61 1.80 1.34 -2.30
C VAL A 61 1.36 0.25 -3.25
N GLN A 62 0.78 -0.79 -2.67
CA GLN A 62 0.01 -1.77 -3.40
C GLN A 62 -1.34 -2.02 -2.75
N VAL A 63 -2.16 -2.79 -3.47
CA VAL A 63 -3.37 -3.39 -2.93
C VAL A 63 -2.97 -4.73 -2.32
N GLY A 64 -3.16 -4.84 -1.01
CA GLY A 64 -3.04 -6.09 -0.25
C GLY A 64 -4.40 -6.72 0.01
N HIS A 65 -4.39 -8.02 0.32
CA HIS A 65 -5.57 -8.76 0.77
C HIS A 65 -5.50 -8.94 2.30
N GLN A 66 -6.62 -8.78 2.99
CA GLN A 66 -6.70 -9.09 4.43
C GLN A 66 -6.68 -10.60 4.71
N GLY A 67 -7.04 -11.44 3.75
CA GLY A 67 -7.00 -12.89 3.88
C GLY A 67 -6.49 -13.54 2.60
N ALA A 68 -5.84 -14.68 2.74
CA ALA A 68 -5.34 -15.44 1.60
C ALA A 68 -6.51 -15.91 0.73
N PHE A 69 -6.45 -15.62 -0.56
CA PHE A 69 -7.47 -16.07 -1.52
C PHE A 69 -7.65 -17.59 -1.50
N ALA A 70 -6.54 -18.33 -1.37
CA ALA A 70 -6.54 -19.78 -1.31
C ALA A 70 -7.21 -20.37 -0.06
N ALA A 71 -7.51 -19.56 0.96
CA ALA A 71 -8.25 -19.99 2.15
C ALA A 71 -9.78 -19.92 1.96
N GLY A 72 -10.28 -19.50 0.79
CA GLY A 72 -11.72 -19.46 0.51
C GLY A 72 -12.49 -18.36 1.24
N VAL A 73 -11.78 -17.46 1.94
CA VAL A 73 -12.40 -16.35 2.68
C VAL A 73 -12.83 -15.20 1.74
N PRO A 74 -13.88 -14.43 2.10
CA PRO A 74 -14.30 -13.28 1.31
C PRO A 74 -13.16 -12.29 1.06
N GLU A 75 -13.02 -11.85 -0.19
CA GLU A 75 -11.99 -10.89 -0.55
C GLU A 75 -12.23 -9.54 0.13
N ARG A 76 -11.25 -9.10 0.92
CA ARG A 76 -11.19 -7.76 1.50
C ARG A 76 -9.87 -7.12 1.17
N LEU A 77 -9.93 -6.00 0.47
CA LEU A 77 -8.76 -5.28 -0.03
C LEU A 77 -8.38 -4.13 0.91
N MET A 78 -7.09 -3.90 1.05
CA MET A 78 -6.52 -2.80 1.83
C MET A 78 -5.30 -2.21 1.13
N LEU A 79 -4.89 -1.00 1.52
CA LEU A 79 -3.60 -0.45 1.11
C LEU A 79 -2.50 -1.09 1.95
N GLU A 80 -1.41 -1.45 1.30
CA GLU A 80 -0.25 -2.07 1.95
C GLU A 80 1.05 -1.49 1.37
N ASP A 81 2.09 -1.44 2.19
CA ASP A 81 3.44 -1.13 1.76
C ASP A 81 3.96 -2.21 0.79
N ALA A 82 4.61 -1.78 -0.29
CA ALA A 82 5.14 -2.67 -1.31
C ALA A 82 6.12 -3.71 -0.74
N GLY A 83 7.04 -3.24 0.10
CA GLY A 83 8.12 -4.04 0.66
C GLY A 83 7.64 -5.01 1.72
N LEU A 84 6.75 -4.57 2.62
CA LEU A 84 6.21 -5.45 3.65
C LEU A 84 5.42 -6.63 3.07
N ASN A 85 4.59 -6.39 2.05
CA ASN A 85 3.86 -7.49 1.43
C ASN A 85 4.81 -8.51 0.80
N GLN A 86 5.90 -8.06 0.15
CA GLN A 86 6.89 -8.95 -0.43
C GLN A 86 7.56 -9.82 0.62
N GLN A 87 8.02 -9.20 1.70
CA GLN A 87 8.67 -9.91 2.80
C GLN A 87 7.71 -10.93 3.43
N SER A 88 6.45 -10.55 3.63
CA SER A 88 5.42 -11.45 4.17
C SER A 88 5.11 -12.59 3.21
N GLY A 89 4.92 -12.32 1.92
CA GLY A 89 4.60 -13.32 0.90
C GLY A 89 5.70 -14.36 0.74
N GLN A 90 6.96 -13.93 0.58
CA GLN A 90 8.10 -14.84 0.48
C GLN A 90 8.25 -15.74 1.71
N THR A 91 8.02 -15.20 2.91
CA THR A 91 8.18 -15.94 4.17
C THR A 91 7.04 -16.92 4.41
N ILE A 92 5.82 -16.58 4.00
CA ILE A 92 4.60 -17.37 4.26
C ILE A 92 4.39 -18.43 3.17
N GLU A 93 4.51 -18.04 1.89
CA GLU A 93 4.31 -18.96 0.75
C GLU A 93 5.38 -20.05 0.71
N SER A 94 6.62 -19.74 1.08
CA SER A 94 7.69 -20.75 1.20
C SER A 94 7.44 -21.79 2.28
N ARG A 95 6.45 -21.58 3.15
CA ARG A 95 6.08 -22.48 4.26
C ARG A 95 4.68 -23.09 4.12
N GLY A 96 3.99 -22.86 2.99
CA GLY A 96 2.65 -23.40 2.75
C GLY A 96 1.57 -22.87 3.69
N ALA A 97 1.79 -21.71 4.33
CA ALA A 97 0.83 -21.13 5.27
C ALA A 97 -0.06 -20.06 4.61
N TYR A 98 -1.19 -19.76 5.23
CA TYR A 98 -2.08 -18.66 4.83
C TYR A 98 -1.81 -17.41 5.67
N SER A 99 -1.86 -16.23 5.03
CA SER A 99 -1.73 -14.94 5.70
C SER A 99 -3.09 -14.32 5.95
N PHE A 100 -3.30 -13.84 7.17
CA PHE A 100 -4.45 -13.05 7.59
C PHE A 100 -3.94 -11.78 8.26
N LYS A 101 -4.41 -10.61 7.79
CA LYS A 101 -3.87 -9.30 8.17
C LYS A 101 -4.99 -8.39 8.63
N ASP A 102 -4.80 -7.81 9.81
CA ASP A 102 -5.64 -6.71 10.29
C ASP A 102 -5.44 -5.47 9.43
N ALA A 103 -6.48 -4.63 9.35
CA ALA A 103 -6.37 -3.27 8.84
C ALA A 103 -6.81 -2.23 9.87
N VAL A 104 -6.39 -0.99 9.63
CA VAL A 104 -6.94 0.23 10.25
C VAL A 104 -7.63 1.08 9.19
N LEU A 105 -8.73 1.73 9.57
CA LEU A 105 -9.46 2.64 8.69
C LEU A 105 -8.92 4.07 8.82
N ILE A 106 -8.13 4.53 7.84
CA ILE A 106 -7.54 5.87 7.84
C ILE A 106 -8.22 6.72 6.76
N GLY A 107 -8.96 7.75 7.15
CA GLY A 107 -9.68 8.62 6.21
C GLY A 107 -10.74 7.88 5.38
N GLY A 108 -11.27 6.77 5.89
CA GLY A 108 -12.22 5.91 5.17
C GLY A 108 -11.56 4.93 4.19
N VAL A 109 -10.24 4.76 4.26
CA VAL A 109 -9.50 3.78 3.45
C VAL A 109 -8.90 2.70 4.36
N PRO A 110 -9.17 1.41 4.12
CA PRO A 110 -8.52 0.32 4.84
C PRO A 110 -7.02 0.29 4.51
N VAL A 111 -6.18 0.21 5.55
CA VAL A 111 -4.73 0.13 5.44
C VAL A 111 -4.22 -0.99 6.35
N ASP A 112 -3.35 -1.85 5.84
CA ASP A 112 -2.64 -2.86 6.62
C ASP A 112 -2.01 -2.24 7.88
N VAL A 113 -2.20 -2.88 9.04
CA VAL A 113 -1.73 -2.32 10.31
C VAL A 113 -0.21 -2.17 10.34
N ALA A 114 0.54 -3.17 9.86
CA ALA A 114 1.99 -3.12 9.87
C ALA A 114 2.53 -1.99 8.98
N SER A 115 1.93 -1.81 7.80
CA SER A 115 2.22 -0.73 6.86
C SER A 115 1.92 0.65 7.48
N ALA A 116 0.75 0.82 8.08
CA ALA A 116 0.37 2.06 8.73
C ALA A 116 1.32 2.43 9.88
N GLN A 117 1.70 1.45 10.71
CA GLN A 117 2.66 1.63 11.80
C GLN A 117 4.05 1.98 11.25
N GLN A 118 4.50 1.34 10.17
CA GLN A 118 5.76 1.68 9.52
C GLN A 118 5.76 3.13 9.02
N TRP A 119 4.72 3.56 8.31
CA TRP A 119 4.63 4.93 7.83
C TRP A 119 4.56 5.95 8.96
N GLU A 120 3.94 5.60 10.10
CA GLU A 120 3.95 6.44 11.31
C GLU A 120 5.34 6.54 11.95
N ARG A 121 6.08 5.43 12.05
CA ARG A 121 7.47 5.40 12.53
C ARG A 121 8.42 6.22 11.65
N LEU A 122 8.19 6.19 10.34
CA LEU A 122 8.97 6.95 9.35
C LEU A 122 8.56 8.43 9.26
N GLY A 123 7.59 8.89 10.05
CA GLY A 123 7.11 10.27 10.04
C GLY A 123 6.29 10.66 8.80
N LEU A 124 5.94 9.70 7.95
CA LEU A 124 5.10 9.91 6.76
C LEU A 124 3.63 10.03 7.12
N LEU A 125 3.21 9.31 8.15
CA LEU A 125 1.89 9.40 8.77
C LEU A 125 2.02 10.10 10.13
N ARG A 126 1.09 11.01 10.44
CA ARG A 126 1.11 11.73 11.73
C ARG A 126 1.00 10.75 12.90
N ARG A 127 1.87 10.92 13.90
CA ARG A 127 1.91 10.10 15.12
C ARG A 127 0.56 10.02 15.86
N GLY A 128 0.23 8.82 16.31
CA GLY A 128 -1.01 8.44 16.97
C GLY A 128 -2.21 8.27 16.02
N ILE A 129 -2.07 8.43 14.70
CA ILE A 129 -3.19 8.15 13.78
C ILE A 129 -3.54 6.67 13.85
N VAL A 130 -2.55 5.78 13.82
CA VAL A 130 -2.81 4.34 13.78
C VAL A 130 -3.57 3.89 15.03
N ALA A 131 -3.10 4.31 16.20
CA ALA A 131 -3.70 3.96 17.48
C ALA A 131 -5.15 4.46 17.66
N ARG A 132 -5.51 5.60 17.05
CA ARG A 132 -6.86 6.19 17.12
C ARG A 132 -7.79 5.75 16.00
N SER A 133 -7.27 5.04 15.00
CA SER A 133 -8.06 4.63 13.84
C SER A 133 -8.87 3.37 14.17
N PRO A 134 -10.12 3.25 13.69
CA PRO A 134 -10.91 2.03 13.85
C PRO A 134 -10.16 0.83 13.27
N ARG A 135 -10.15 -0.30 13.99
CA ARG A 135 -9.59 -1.55 13.49
C ARG A 135 -10.63 -2.32 12.68
N ILE A 136 -10.14 -2.99 11.64
CA ILE A 136 -10.87 -3.95 10.84
C ILE A 136 -10.13 -5.28 11.03
N PRO A 137 -10.66 -6.20 11.84
CA PRO A 137 -9.99 -7.47 12.11
C PRO A 137 -9.86 -8.29 10.82
N ALA A 138 -8.80 -9.08 10.74
CA ALA A 138 -8.61 -10.04 9.67
C ALA A 138 -9.83 -11.00 9.59
N PRO A 139 -10.20 -11.47 8.38
CA PRO A 139 -11.24 -12.49 8.25
C PRO A 139 -10.80 -13.79 8.94
N LEU A 140 -11.76 -14.48 9.54
CA LEU A 140 -11.53 -15.82 10.07
C LEU A 140 -11.43 -16.82 8.91
N PRO A 141 -10.53 -17.83 8.98
CA PRO A 141 -10.48 -18.93 8.04
C PRO A 141 -11.74 -19.81 8.08
#